data_AF-A0A2Z7CWJ2-F1
#
_entry.id   AF-A0A2Z7CWJ2-F1
#
_cell.length_a   1.000
_cell.length_b   1.000
_cell.length_c   1.000
_cell.angle_alpha   90.00
_cell.angle_beta   90.00
_cell.angle_gamma   90.00
#
_symmetry.space_group_name_H-M   'P 1'
#
loop_
_entity.id
_entity.type
_entity.pdbx_description
1 polymer ?
#
loop_
_entity_poly.entity_id
_entity_poly.type
_entity_poly.pdbx_seq_one_letter_code
_entity_poly.pdbx_strand_id
1 'polypeptide(L)'
;MQLADLEAIRAQEERAVEAQKEALKAQVKGLMVEKEAMATEKEALAAKKRALKATLEARTVEKTIVEVELEGAKTQAEAEIERLRSEAANAWGLGKEEFLKSSEFDDLCTKKSLAYFECGFKSCVSQLRANDYSEEEHPAPFLSVARALEELSDDEEEEADDGASGDEATPPSSPNP
;
A
#
# COMPACT_ATOMS: atom_id res chain seq x y z
N MET A 1 -61.02 39.00 -84.96
CA MET A 1 -59.64 38.75 -84.52
C MET A 1 -58.76 38.77 -85.75
N GLN A 2 -57.70 39.57 -85.79
CA GLN A 2 -56.87 39.72 -86.99
C GLN A 2 -55.85 38.57 -87.04
N LEU A 3 -55.44 38.15 -88.26
CA LEU A 3 -54.49 37.04 -88.47
C LEU A 3 -53.18 37.23 -87.66
N ALA A 4 -52.72 38.48 -87.55
CA ALA A 4 -51.54 38.87 -86.80
C ALA A 4 -51.63 38.56 -85.29
N ASP A 5 -52.82 38.64 -84.69
CA ASP A 5 -53.02 38.36 -83.26
C ASP A 5 -52.83 36.87 -82.96
N LEU A 6 -53.31 35.99 -83.85
CA LEU A 6 -53.18 34.53 -83.72
C LEU A 6 -51.74 34.06 -83.93
N GLU A 7 -51.00 34.69 -84.85
CA GLU A 7 -49.57 34.43 -85.05
C GLU A 7 -48.72 34.88 -83.86
N ALA A 8 -49.05 36.03 -83.26
CA ALA A 8 -48.38 36.52 -82.05
C ALA A 8 -48.61 35.58 -80.85
N ILE A 9 -49.83 35.07 -80.67
CA ILE A 9 -50.16 34.10 -79.61
C ILE A 9 -49.39 32.80 -79.81
N ARG A 10 -49.35 32.24 -81.03
CA ARG A 10 -48.59 31.02 -81.33
C ARG A 10 -47.09 31.21 -81.06
N ALA A 11 -46.52 32.33 -81.50
CA ALA A 11 -45.11 32.64 -81.26
C ALA A 11 -44.79 32.85 -79.77
N GLN A 12 -45.77 33.27 -78.96
CA GLN A 12 -45.64 33.37 -77.51
C GLN A 12 -45.75 32.00 -76.83
N GLU A 13 -46.69 31.16 -77.26
CA GLU A 13 -46.85 29.78 -76.77
C GLU A 13 -45.61 28.93 -77.05
N GLU A 14 -45.05 28.99 -78.26
CA GLU A 14 -43.80 28.30 -78.61
C GLU A 14 -42.63 28.77 -77.75
N ARG A 15 -42.51 30.09 -77.52
CA ARG A 15 -41.49 30.65 -76.61
C ARG A 15 -41.68 30.18 -75.17
N ALA A 16 -42.92 30.08 -74.69
CA ALA A 16 -43.23 29.60 -73.35
C ALA A 16 -42.92 28.11 -73.19
N VAL A 17 -43.23 27.28 -74.20
CA VAL A 17 -42.92 25.85 -74.20
C VAL A 17 -41.42 25.61 -74.21
N GLU A 18 -40.65 26.33 -75.05
CA GLU A 18 -39.19 26.19 -75.08
C GLU A 18 -38.56 26.69 -73.76
N ALA A 19 -39.09 27.76 -73.15
CA ALA A 19 -38.66 28.21 -71.83
C ALA A 19 -38.94 27.16 -70.73
N GLN A 20 -40.11 26.50 -70.75
CA GLN A 20 -40.43 25.43 -69.81
C GLN A 20 -39.53 24.20 -69.99
N LYS A 21 -39.24 23.83 -71.24
CA LYS A 21 -38.33 22.72 -71.57
C LYS A 21 -36.91 22.99 -71.09
N GLU A 22 -36.37 24.19 -71.32
CA GLU A 22 -35.05 24.57 -70.81
C GLU A 22 -35.02 24.67 -69.28
N ALA A 23 -36.10 25.16 -68.65
CA ALA A 23 -36.24 25.14 -67.19
C ALA A 23 -36.25 23.70 -66.62
N LEU A 24 -36.99 22.77 -67.25
CA LEU A 24 -37.03 21.37 -66.84
C LEU A 24 -35.66 20.70 -67.03
N LYS A 25 -34.98 20.98 -68.14
CA LYS A 25 -33.62 20.49 -68.41
C LYS A 25 -32.61 21.00 -67.37
N ALA A 26 -32.72 22.27 -66.96
CA ALA A 26 -31.91 22.83 -65.88
C ALA A 26 -32.21 22.16 -64.54
N GLN A 27 -33.50 21.92 -64.22
CA GLN A 27 -33.91 21.21 -63.00
C GLN A 27 -33.37 19.78 -62.96
N VAL A 28 -33.50 19.01 -64.05
CA VAL A 28 -32.95 17.64 -64.15
C VAL A 28 -31.43 17.64 -63.96
N LYS A 29 -30.72 18.61 -64.54
CA LYS A 29 -29.28 18.76 -64.34
C LYS A 29 -28.94 19.10 -62.88
N GLY A 30 -29.71 19.97 -62.23
CA GLY A 30 -29.54 20.30 -60.81
C GLY A 30 -29.75 19.09 -59.90
N LEU A 31 -30.82 18.31 -60.14
CA LEU A 31 -31.11 17.09 -59.38
C LEU A 31 -30.02 16.01 -59.56
N MET A 32 -29.39 15.91 -60.74
CA MET A 32 -28.26 15.00 -60.94
C MET A 32 -27.06 15.41 -60.08
N VAL A 33 -26.71 16.70 -60.04
CA VAL A 33 -25.62 17.21 -59.20
C VAL A 33 -25.91 17.00 -57.71
N GLU A 34 -27.15 17.26 -57.27
CA GLU A 34 -27.57 17.03 -55.88
C GLU A 34 -27.49 15.54 -55.51
N LYS A 35 -27.95 14.65 -56.39
CA LYS A 35 -27.86 13.20 -56.18
C LYS A 35 -26.41 12.73 -56.05
N GLU A 36 -25.51 13.26 -56.88
CA GLU A 36 -24.08 12.98 -56.79
C GLU A 36 -23.48 13.50 -55.47
N ALA A 37 -23.80 14.73 -55.08
CA ALA A 37 -23.35 15.29 -53.80
C ALA A 37 -23.83 14.44 -52.60
N MET A 38 -25.10 14.06 -52.58
CA MET A 38 -25.66 13.18 -51.54
C MET A 38 -25.00 11.80 -51.51
N ALA A 39 -24.63 11.25 -52.67
CA ALA A 39 -23.88 9.99 -52.74
C ALA A 39 -22.49 10.14 -52.10
N THR A 40 -21.76 11.23 -52.42
CA THR A 40 -20.44 11.51 -51.82
C THR A 40 -20.53 11.72 -50.31
N GLU A 41 -21.56 12.41 -49.82
CA GLU A 41 -21.77 12.61 -48.38
C GLU A 41 -22.04 11.29 -47.66
N LYS A 42 -22.88 10.43 -48.24
CA LYS A 42 -23.18 9.10 -47.68
C LYS A 42 -21.93 8.24 -47.60
N GLU A 43 -21.08 8.27 -48.63
CA GLU A 43 -19.80 7.57 -48.62
C GLU A 43 -18.86 8.11 -47.55
N ALA A 44 -18.74 9.43 -47.42
CA ALA A 44 -17.94 10.08 -46.38
C ALA A 44 -18.43 9.73 -44.96
N LEU A 45 -19.75 9.70 -44.73
CA LEU A 45 -20.33 9.30 -43.45
C LEU A 45 -20.09 7.82 -43.15
N ALA A 46 -20.18 6.96 -44.16
CA ALA A 46 -19.85 5.55 -44.01
C ALA A 46 -18.35 5.35 -43.69
N ALA A 47 -17.45 6.14 -44.29
CA ALA A 47 -16.03 6.14 -43.96
C ALA A 47 -15.78 6.59 -42.52
N LYS A 48 -16.39 7.70 -42.08
CA LYS A 48 -16.31 8.18 -40.69
C LYS A 48 -16.80 7.13 -39.68
N LYS A 49 -17.92 6.46 -39.97
CA LYS A 49 -18.44 5.39 -39.09
C LYS A 49 -17.46 4.22 -38.96
N ARG A 50 -16.81 3.82 -40.06
CA ARG A 50 -15.78 2.77 -40.03
C ARG A 50 -14.55 3.20 -39.22
N ALA A 51 -14.09 4.45 -39.41
CA ALA A 51 -12.97 5.00 -38.65
C ALA A 51 -13.27 5.04 -37.15
N LEU A 52 -14.44 5.55 -36.74
CA LEU A 52 -14.86 5.58 -35.34
C LEU A 52 -14.93 4.18 -34.73
N LYS A 53 -15.47 3.21 -35.47
CA LYS A 53 -15.51 1.81 -35.02
C LYS A 53 -14.09 1.27 -34.77
N ALA A 54 -13.16 1.50 -35.69
CA ALA A 54 -11.77 1.08 -35.52
C ALA A 54 -11.08 1.76 -34.33
N THR A 55 -11.32 3.07 -34.12
CA THR A 55 -10.77 3.78 -32.94
C THR A 55 -11.34 3.26 -31.62
N LEU A 56 -12.61 2.87 -31.61
CA LEU A 56 -13.23 2.28 -30.42
C LEU A 56 -12.64 0.91 -30.11
N GLU A 57 -12.47 0.05 -31.13
CA GLU A 57 -11.82 -1.25 -30.98
C GLU A 57 -10.38 -1.10 -30.47
N ALA A 58 -9.58 -0.20 -31.06
CA ALA A 58 -8.22 0.08 -30.60
C ALA A 58 -8.19 0.55 -29.13
N ARG A 59 -9.07 1.50 -28.75
CA ARG A 59 -9.17 1.98 -27.37
C ARG A 59 -9.60 0.88 -26.40
N THR A 60 -10.46 -0.05 -26.82
CA THR A 60 -10.83 -1.18 -25.95
C THR A 60 -9.64 -2.09 -25.69
N VAL A 61 -8.79 -2.34 -26.70
CA VAL A 61 -7.56 -3.11 -26.53
C VAL A 61 -6.59 -2.39 -25.59
N GLU A 62 -6.34 -1.10 -25.80
CA GLU A 62 -5.50 -0.28 -24.92
C GLU A 62 -6.01 -0.31 -23.47
N LYS A 63 -7.31 -0.16 -23.27
CA LYS A 63 -7.93 -0.26 -21.94
C LYS A 63 -7.62 -1.62 -21.29
N THR A 64 -7.79 -2.73 -22.02
CA THR A 64 -7.51 -4.06 -21.46
C THR A 64 -6.03 -4.27 -21.12
N ILE A 65 -5.11 -3.71 -21.92
CA ILE A 65 -3.67 -3.76 -21.63
C ILE A 65 -3.39 -3.02 -20.31
N VAL A 66 -3.90 -1.80 -20.17
CA VAL A 66 -3.72 -1.00 -18.95
C VAL A 66 -4.33 -1.68 -17.72
N GLU A 67 -5.49 -2.33 -17.86
CA GLU A 67 -6.11 -3.10 -16.77
C GLU A 67 -5.24 -4.28 -16.32
N VAL A 68 -4.62 -5.01 -17.26
CA VAL A 68 -3.70 -6.11 -16.95
C VAL A 68 -2.42 -5.62 -16.28
N GLU A 69 -1.83 -4.53 -16.79
CA GLU A 69 -0.63 -3.92 -16.19
C GLU A 69 -0.91 -3.43 -14.77
N LEU A 70 -2.08 -2.83 -14.53
CA LEU A 70 -2.49 -2.36 -13.21
C LEU A 70 -2.62 -3.52 -12.21
N GLU A 71 -3.25 -4.62 -12.61
CA GLU A 71 -3.39 -5.79 -11.74
C GLU A 71 -2.03 -6.46 -11.47
N GLY A 72 -1.16 -6.53 -12.48
CA GLY A 72 0.22 -6.97 -12.31
C GLY A 72 1.01 -6.10 -11.32
N ALA A 73 0.96 -4.78 -11.45
CA ALA A 73 1.63 -3.87 -10.54
C ALA A 73 1.06 -3.96 -9.11
N LYS A 74 -0.25 -4.14 -8.97
CA LYS A 74 -0.90 -4.32 -7.68
C LYS A 74 -0.45 -5.61 -6.97
N THR A 75 -0.46 -6.74 -7.67
CA THR A 75 0.01 -8.03 -7.10
C THR A 75 1.49 -7.97 -6.70
N GLN A 76 2.33 -7.31 -7.50
CA GLN A 76 3.73 -7.08 -7.15
C GLN A 76 3.88 -6.21 -5.90
N ALA A 77 3.11 -5.12 -5.79
CA ALA A 77 3.14 -4.26 -4.62
C ALA A 77 2.67 -4.97 -3.35
N GLU A 78 1.63 -5.80 -3.44
CA GLU A 78 1.14 -6.60 -2.31
C GLU A 78 2.21 -7.59 -1.81
N ALA A 79 2.87 -8.31 -2.74
CA ALA A 79 3.96 -9.22 -2.40
C ALA A 79 5.16 -8.50 -1.74
N GLU A 80 5.51 -7.31 -2.24
CA GLU A 80 6.60 -6.51 -1.69
C GLU A 80 6.28 -5.98 -0.28
N ILE A 81 5.03 -5.58 -0.04
CA ILE A 81 4.57 -5.18 1.31
C ILE A 81 4.70 -6.35 2.29
N GLU A 82 4.30 -7.56 1.89
CA GLU A 82 4.42 -8.76 2.73
C GLU A 82 5.88 -9.10 3.02
N ARG A 83 6.73 -9.03 1.99
CA ARG A 83 8.18 -9.23 2.12
C ARG A 83 8.81 -8.25 3.11
N LEU A 84 8.55 -6.95 2.94
CA LEU A 84 9.06 -5.89 3.82
C LEU A 84 8.54 -6.01 5.25
N ARG A 85 7.27 -6.39 5.45
CA ARG A 85 6.70 -6.64 6.78
C ARG A 85 7.42 -7.79 7.48
N SER A 86 7.70 -8.87 6.76
CA SER A 86 8.43 -10.03 7.29
C SER A 86 9.87 -9.67 7.63
N GLU A 87 10.54 -8.90 6.76
CA GLU A 87 11.89 -8.39 7.00
C GLU A 87 11.95 -7.48 8.22
N ALA A 88 11.00 -6.55 8.36
CA ALA A 88 10.91 -5.67 9.52
C ALA A 88 10.65 -6.45 10.82
N ALA A 89 9.77 -7.46 10.79
CA ALA A 89 9.51 -8.31 11.95
C ALA A 89 10.75 -9.12 12.36
N ASN A 90 11.49 -9.65 11.38
CA ASN A 90 12.73 -10.38 11.60
C ASN A 90 13.81 -9.46 12.20
N ALA A 91 14.07 -8.30 11.58
CA ALA A 91 15.05 -7.33 12.05
C ALA A 91 14.73 -6.83 13.46
N TRP A 92 13.46 -6.57 13.76
CA TRP A 92 13.01 -6.23 15.11
C TRP A 92 13.29 -7.36 16.10
N GLY A 93 13.01 -8.61 15.74
CA GLY A 93 13.29 -9.78 16.57
C GLY A 93 14.78 -9.94 16.87
N LEU A 94 15.62 -9.82 15.85
CA LEU A 94 17.09 -9.88 15.98
C LEU A 94 17.61 -8.75 16.86
N GLY A 95 17.24 -7.50 16.57
CA GLY A 95 17.69 -6.35 17.36
C GLY A 95 17.24 -6.42 18.82
N LYS A 96 16.02 -6.93 19.09
CA LYS A 96 15.55 -7.18 20.45
C LYS A 96 16.40 -8.23 21.16
N GLU A 97 16.68 -9.35 20.50
CA GLU A 97 17.48 -10.44 21.05
C GLU A 97 18.93 -10.00 21.33
N GLU A 98 19.53 -9.24 20.42
CA GLU A 98 20.86 -8.64 20.58
C GLU A 98 20.88 -7.66 21.75
N PHE A 99 19.87 -6.79 21.87
CA PHE A 99 19.75 -5.86 23.00
C PHE A 99 19.63 -6.61 24.33
N LEU A 100 18.77 -7.63 24.41
CA LEU A 100 18.59 -8.42 25.65
C LEU A 100 19.87 -9.18 26.07
N LYS A 101 20.76 -9.49 25.12
CA LYS A 101 22.06 -10.11 25.37
C LYS A 101 23.20 -9.11 25.55
N SER A 102 22.92 -7.81 25.46
CA SER A 102 23.93 -6.76 25.55
C SER A 102 24.19 -6.37 27.00
N SER A 103 25.43 -5.94 27.28
CA SER A 103 25.78 -5.39 28.60
C SER A 103 24.99 -4.11 28.93
N GLU A 104 24.54 -3.36 27.92
CA GLU A 104 23.67 -2.19 28.12
C GLU A 104 22.36 -2.57 28.81
N PHE A 105 21.78 -3.71 28.45
CA PHE A 105 20.59 -4.24 29.10
C PHE A 105 20.90 -4.69 30.54
N ASP A 106 22.03 -5.36 30.77
CA ASP A 106 22.45 -5.80 32.10
C ASP A 106 22.72 -4.61 33.03
N ASP A 107 23.41 -3.58 32.55
CA ASP A 107 23.66 -2.32 33.26
C ASP A 107 22.35 -1.63 33.62
N LEU A 108 21.40 -1.58 32.67
CA LEU A 108 20.08 -1.01 32.90
C LEU A 108 19.30 -1.78 33.96
N CYS A 109 19.31 -3.12 33.88
CA CYS A 109 18.68 -4.00 34.85
C CYS A 109 19.28 -3.81 36.25
N THR A 110 20.61 -3.82 36.36
CA THR A 110 21.35 -3.62 37.62
C THR A 110 21.03 -2.27 38.25
N LYS A 111 21.06 -1.20 37.44
CA LYS A 111 20.72 0.15 37.92
C LYS A 111 19.28 0.24 38.41
N LYS A 112 18.34 -0.39 37.69
CA LYS A 112 16.91 -0.37 38.05
C LYS A 112 16.61 -1.23 39.28
N SER A 113 17.20 -2.42 39.38
CA SER A 113 17.01 -3.31 40.53
C SER A 113 17.60 -2.70 41.80
N LEU A 114 18.79 -2.10 41.73
CA LEU A 114 19.40 -1.39 42.86
C LEU A 114 18.52 -0.22 43.32
N ALA A 115 18.03 0.61 42.40
CA ALA A 115 17.14 1.71 42.75
C ALA A 115 15.83 1.24 43.41
N TYR A 116 15.25 0.14 42.93
CA TYR A 116 14.06 -0.47 43.52
C TYR A 116 14.35 -1.02 44.92
N PHE A 117 15.43 -1.79 45.07
CA PHE A 117 15.87 -2.36 46.34
C PHE A 117 16.12 -1.27 47.38
N GLU A 118 16.93 -0.25 47.06
CA GLU A 118 17.23 0.83 47.99
C GLU A 118 15.97 1.56 48.45
N CYS A 119 15.03 1.82 47.54
CA CYS A 119 13.77 2.48 47.87
C CYS A 119 12.93 1.66 48.86
N GLY A 120 12.73 0.37 48.57
CA GLY A 120 11.99 -0.55 49.44
C GLY A 120 12.68 -0.77 50.78
N PHE A 121 14.01 -0.93 50.75
CA PHE A 121 14.82 -1.14 51.94
C PHE A 121 14.78 0.08 52.88
N LYS A 122 14.95 1.29 52.35
CA LYS A 122 14.83 2.53 53.14
C LYS A 122 13.45 2.66 53.79
N SER A 123 12.39 2.24 53.09
CA SER A 123 11.03 2.18 53.65
C SER A 123 10.93 1.17 54.82
N CYS A 124 11.47 -0.03 54.66
CA CYS A 124 11.50 -1.05 55.71
C CYS A 124 12.28 -0.60 56.96
N VAL A 125 13.48 -0.04 56.77
CA VAL A 125 14.29 0.54 57.86
C VAL A 125 13.53 1.65 58.58
N SER A 126 12.80 2.49 57.84
CA SER A 126 11.97 3.55 58.43
C SER A 126 10.85 2.98 59.30
N GLN A 127 10.24 1.85 58.90
CA GLN A 127 9.22 1.16 59.70
C GLN A 127 9.80 0.54 60.97
N LEU A 128 10.97 -0.09 60.90
CA LEU A 128 11.66 -0.62 62.09
C LEU A 128 11.90 0.50 63.11
N ARG A 129 12.47 1.62 62.66
CA ARG A 129 12.71 2.80 63.51
C ARG A 129 11.43 3.41 64.08
N ALA A 130 10.30 3.30 63.38
CA ALA A 130 9.00 3.73 63.89
C ALA A 130 8.43 2.79 64.98
N ASN A 131 8.98 1.58 65.13
CA ASN A 131 8.63 0.62 66.19
C ASN A 131 9.71 0.57 67.30
N ASP A 132 10.31 1.72 67.61
CA ASP A 132 11.31 1.90 68.68
C ASP A 132 12.62 1.11 68.52
N TYR A 133 12.92 0.59 67.32
CA TYR A 133 14.22 -0.02 67.05
C TYR A 133 15.34 1.03 67.00
N SER A 134 16.37 0.86 67.85
CA SER A 134 17.58 1.69 67.91
C SER A 134 18.82 0.89 67.48
N GLU A 135 19.52 1.39 66.47
CA GLU A 135 20.76 0.79 65.95
C GLU A 135 21.93 0.88 66.96
N GLU A 136 21.86 1.80 67.91
CA GLU A 136 22.91 2.02 68.93
C GLU A 136 22.79 1.03 70.09
N GLU A 137 21.56 0.58 70.40
CA GLU A 137 21.28 -0.43 71.42
C GLU A 137 21.35 -1.86 70.85
N HIS A 138 20.95 -2.02 69.58
CA HIS A 138 20.98 -3.30 68.88
C HIS A 138 21.61 -3.14 67.48
N PRO A 139 22.95 -3.14 67.37
CA PRO A 139 23.62 -2.96 66.09
C PRO A 139 23.16 -3.99 65.06
N ALA A 140 22.74 -3.51 63.88
CA ALA A 140 22.40 -4.35 62.74
C ALA A 140 23.10 -3.81 61.48
N PRO A 141 24.38 -4.17 61.26
CA PRO A 141 25.17 -3.68 60.13
C PRO A 141 24.49 -3.90 58.77
N PHE A 142 23.71 -4.98 58.65
CA PHE A 142 22.92 -5.31 57.46
C PHE A 142 21.79 -4.29 57.15
N LEU A 143 21.40 -3.44 58.10
CA LEU A 143 20.46 -2.33 57.88
C LEU A 143 21.12 -1.13 57.18
N SER A 144 22.43 -1.15 56.99
CA SER A 144 23.16 -0.20 56.14
C SER A 144 23.64 -0.89 54.88
N VAL A 145 23.05 -0.51 53.73
CA VAL A 145 23.41 -1.07 52.41
C VAL A 145 24.90 -0.90 52.13
N ALA A 146 25.49 0.26 52.48
CA ALA A 146 26.91 0.51 52.25
C ALA A 146 27.81 -0.39 53.11
N ARG A 147 27.47 -0.58 54.40
CA ARG A 147 28.23 -1.48 55.30
C ARG A 147 28.10 -2.93 54.87
N ALA A 148 26.89 -3.36 54.48
CA ALA A 148 26.62 -4.72 54.03
C ALA A 148 27.37 -5.05 52.73
N LEU A 149 27.53 -4.08 51.82
CA LEU A 149 28.32 -4.26 50.59
C LEU A 149 29.83 -4.30 50.85
N GLU A 150 30.35 -3.48 51.76
CA GLU A 150 31.76 -3.50 52.18
C GLU A 150 32.14 -4.85 52.82
N GLU A 151 31.25 -5.42 53.63
CA GLU A 151 31.43 -6.73 54.27
C GLU A 151 31.37 -7.90 53.27
N LEU A 152 30.62 -7.77 52.16
CA LEU A 152 30.53 -8.79 51.11
C LEU A 152 31.69 -8.76 50.10
N SER A 153 32.40 -7.63 49.96
CA SER A 153 33.47 -7.49 48.98
C SER A 153 34.83 -8.08 49.39
N ASP A 154 34.95 -8.58 50.62
CA ASP A 154 36.21 -9.09 51.19
C ASP A 154 36.45 -10.61 50.96
N ASP A 155 35.51 -11.31 50.29
CA ASP A 155 35.51 -12.77 50.08
C ASP A 155 35.88 -13.16 48.62
N GLU A 156 36.99 -12.62 48.08
CA GLU A 156 37.63 -13.12 46.84
C GLU A 156 38.82 -14.04 47.17
N GLU A 157 38.58 -15.31 47.52
CA GLU A 157 39.56 -16.41 47.39
C GLU A 157 38.87 -17.75 47.70
N GLU A 158 38.33 -18.45 46.69
CA GLU A 158 38.31 -19.93 46.70
C GLU A 158 38.31 -20.45 45.25
N GLU A 159 39.14 -21.47 45.06
CA GLU A 159 39.73 -21.96 43.83
C GLU A 159 38.73 -22.57 42.82
N ALA A 160 39.13 -22.52 41.55
CA ALA A 160 38.55 -23.33 40.50
C ALA A 160 38.86 -24.81 40.74
N ASP A 161 37.84 -25.65 40.95
CA ASP A 161 37.98 -27.10 40.83
C ASP A 161 37.39 -27.57 39.49
N ASP A 162 38.32 -27.89 38.59
CA ASP A 162 38.13 -28.62 37.34
C ASP A 162 37.65 -30.05 37.66
N GLY A 163 36.42 -30.41 37.27
CA GLY A 163 35.90 -31.74 37.61
C GLY A 163 34.72 -32.21 36.78
N ALA A 164 34.97 -32.50 35.50
CA ALA A 164 34.04 -33.20 34.63
C ALA A 164 33.56 -34.56 35.21
N SER A 165 32.26 -34.81 35.22
CA SER A 165 31.72 -36.15 34.97
C SER A 165 30.26 -36.06 34.53
N GLY A 166 30.01 -36.43 33.27
CA GLY A 166 28.66 -36.70 32.80
C GLY A 166 28.06 -37.92 33.50
N ASP A 167 26.74 -37.89 33.68
CA ASP A 167 25.96 -39.12 33.72
C ASP A 167 24.65 -38.87 32.97
N GLU A 168 24.52 -39.60 31.88
CA GLU A 168 23.36 -39.68 31.01
C GLU A 168 22.40 -40.69 31.65
N ALA A 169 21.29 -40.22 32.22
CA ALA A 169 20.20 -41.08 32.65
C ALA A 169 18.87 -40.56 32.10
N THR A 170 18.43 -41.18 31.02
CA THR A 170 17.12 -41.07 30.36
C THR A 170 15.95 -41.08 31.36
N PRO A 171 14.92 -40.23 31.20
CA PRO A 171 13.75 -40.26 32.08
C PRO A 171 12.83 -41.46 31.72
N PRO A 172 12.28 -42.20 32.71
CA PRO A 172 11.27 -43.21 32.43
C PRO A 172 9.91 -42.56 32.16
N SER A 173 9.33 -42.87 31.00
CA SER A 173 7.97 -42.50 30.62
C SER A 173 6.94 -43.03 31.62
N SER A 174 6.08 -42.14 32.14
CA SER A 174 4.91 -42.54 32.94
C SER A 174 3.70 -42.83 32.05
N PRO A 175 2.91 -43.88 32.33
CA PRO A 175 1.71 -44.23 31.57
C PRO A 175 0.47 -43.47 32.09
N ASN A 176 -0.32 -42.90 31.18
CA ASN A 176 -1.63 -42.29 31.45
C ASN A 176 -2.70 -43.35 31.79
N PRO A 177 -3.63 -43.01 32.69
CA PRO A 177 -5.06 -43.30 32.59
C PRO A 177 -5.86 -42.13 32.02
#